data_AF-A0A9E4ETH4-F1
#
_entry.id   AF-A0A9E4ETH4-F1
#
_cell.length_a   1.000
_cell.length_b   1.000
_cell.length_c   1.000
_cell.angle_alpha   90.00
_cell.angle_beta   90.00
_cell.angle_gamma   90.00
#
_symmetry.space_group_name_H-M   'P 1'
#
loop_
_entity.id
_entity.type
_entity.pdbx_description
1 polymer ?
#
loop_
_entity_poly.entity_id
_entity_poly.type
_entity_poly.pdbx_seq_one_letter_code
_entity_poly.pdbx_strand_id
1 'polypeptide(L)'
;MFPLIAALVLIAARLSAQQPERYAIEPLVSQLAEGYIDWTQHALFAYGDGTAPAAVSNPVQQRLHGLRNARDAAFRNMRQLIGQVRLNADTQLQDAGLDRDFQDLVRVAIGSQSEDQGRYRIAVRMLLLGDFATAVLPEVEPIDPRSHDLSHFDDSPAVPTTADSLMPAIADSLAVPAIADSLTALATDSLAVTATPDSLTTPATFDSLAVSATTDSLTLSATADSLAVNTPDSLTTPPNADSLAAEELVFFVPEAPYTGLLVDVRGLGLQPSIAPRVLSAAGHVIHGAATVDRSLATSYGVVGYDDDIDRAYTSERLGGEEANPFVVRATGTAGRYSGDAVLDDFDAVQVLQADEVGDFLRQGRVTFLLGPAPAAFDDAYFDSTYTDTFILEGIKNEFEFYGEMEPSDLQE
;
A
#
# COMPACT_ATOMS: atom_id res chain seq x y z
N MET A 1 21.68 48.17 6.97
CA MET A 1 21.25 47.17 7.97
C MET A 1 19.84 46.76 7.56
N PHE A 2 19.62 45.44 7.35
CA PHE A 2 18.57 44.74 6.57
C PHE A 2 19.05 44.24 5.18
N PRO A 3 19.40 42.94 5.05
CA PRO A 3 19.80 42.28 3.80
C PRO A 3 18.70 41.35 3.24
N LEU A 4 18.87 40.94 1.97
CA LEU A 4 18.27 39.78 1.24
C LEU A 4 16.73 39.70 1.23
N ILE A 5 16.04 39.65 0.08
CA ILE A 5 15.98 38.49 -0.83
C ILE A 5 15.59 39.02 -2.22
N ALA A 6 16.52 38.94 -3.18
CA ALA A 6 16.23 39.00 -4.61
C ALA A 6 17.41 38.38 -5.35
N ALA A 7 17.28 37.12 -5.76
CA ALA A 7 17.91 36.52 -6.94
C ALA A 7 17.73 35.00 -6.90
N LEU A 8 16.76 34.45 -7.64
CA LEU A 8 16.89 33.09 -8.16
C LEU A 8 15.99 32.87 -9.38
N VAL A 9 16.34 33.45 -10.52
CA VAL A 9 16.14 32.82 -11.84
C VAL A 9 17.24 33.33 -12.77
N LEU A 10 18.27 32.52 -13.04
CA LEU A 10 18.90 32.43 -14.36
C LEU A 10 19.92 31.27 -14.43
N ILE A 11 19.52 30.25 -15.20
CA ILE A 11 20.35 29.37 -16.05
C ILE A 11 21.35 28.39 -15.39
N ALA A 12 21.08 27.12 -15.65
CA ALA A 12 21.91 25.92 -15.56
C ALA A 12 23.44 26.13 -15.64
N ALA A 13 24.12 25.94 -14.50
CA ALA A 13 25.41 25.25 -14.40
C ALA A 13 25.72 24.90 -12.92
N ARG A 14 25.53 23.62 -12.57
CA ARG A 14 26.21 22.84 -11.52
C ARG A 14 26.60 23.59 -10.23
N LEU A 15 25.68 23.62 -9.27
CA LEU A 15 26.00 23.35 -7.87
C LEU A 15 24.85 22.50 -7.32
N SER A 16 25.13 21.21 -7.11
CA SER A 16 24.17 20.25 -6.58
C SER A 16 23.97 20.53 -5.09
N ALA A 17 23.24 21.60 -4.76
CA ALA A 17 22.53 21.64 -3.50
C ALA A 17 21.32 20.72 -3.68
N GLN A 18 21.36 19.54 -3.07
CA GLN A 18 20.23 18.62 -2.95
C GLN A 18 19.08 19.38 -2.28
N GLN A 19 18.24 20.05 -3.06
CA GLN A 19 16.86 20.22 -2.62
C GLN A 19 16.29 18.80 -2.55
N PRO A 20 15.61 18.40 -1.45
CA PRO A 20 15.02 17.08 -1.39
C PRO A 20 14.10 16.95 -2.60
N GLU A 21 14.32 15.93 -3.43
CA GLU A 21 13.40 15.61 -4.52
C GLU A 21 12.02 15.41 -3.89
N ARG A 22 11.08 16.30 -4.21
CA ARG A 22 9.71 16.24 -3.71
C ARG A 22 8.94 15.25 -4.57
N TYR A 23 8.90 13.98 -4.19
CA TYR A 23 8.29 12.92 -5.01
C TYR A 23 6.77 13.08 -5.16
N ALA A 24 6.12 13.76 -4.22
CA ALA A 24 4.70 14.09 -4.31
C ALA A 24 4.40 15.33 -5.19
N ILE A 25 5.42 16.04 -5.68
CA ILE A 25 5.27 17.20 -6.57
C ILE A 25 5.72 16.81 -7.97
N GLU A 26 4.76 16.72 -8.88
CA GLU A 26 4.99 16.32 -10.25
C GLU A 26 5.02 17.54 -11.18
N PRO A 27 6.16 17.89 -11.77
CA PRO A 27 6.22 18.96 -12.76
C PRO A 27 5.50 18.53 -14.05
N LEU A 28 4.64 19.42 -14.56
CA LEU A 28 3.98 19.25 -15.84
C LEU A 28 4.52 20.27 -16.82
N VAL A 29 5.18 19.78 -17.87
CA VAL A 29 5.67 20.61 -18.97
C VAL A 29 5.06 20.09 -20.27
N SER A 30 4.22 20.91 -20.88
CA SER A 30 3.82 20.73 -22.27
C SER A 30 4.58 21.72 -23.15
N GLN A 31 4.47 21.57 -24.47
CA GLN A 31 5.12 22.47 -25.44
C GLN A 31 4.80 23.96 -25.22
N LEU A 32 3.67 24.29 -24.56
CA LEU A 32 3.18 25.66 -24.40
C LEU A 32 2.75 26.03 -22.97
N ALA A 33 2.70 25.06 -22.05
CA ALA A 33 2.20 25.27 -20.69
C ALA A 33 3.15 24.70 -19.64
N GLU A 34 3.42 25.52 -18.63
CA GLU A 34 4.21 25.18 -17.44
C GLU A 34 3.27 25.10 -16.23
N GLY A 35 3.42 24.04 -15.45
CA GLY A 35 2.68 23.84 -14.21
C GLY A 35 3.21 22.63 -13.44
N TYR A 36 2.50 22.25 -12.39
CA TYR A 36 2.81 21.06 -11.61
C TYR A 36 1.57 20.58 -10.87
N ILE A 37 1.55 19.31 -10.50
CA ILE A 37 0.58 18.75 -9.57
C ILE A 37 1.29 18.55 -8.23
N ASP A 38 0.70 19.10 -7.17
CA ASP A 38 1.06 18.80 -5.80
C ASP A 38 0.07 17.75 -5.28
N TRP A 39 0.50 16.50 -5.23
CA TRP A 39 -0.34 15.37 -4.80
C TRP A 39 -0.52 15.35 -3.28
N THR A 40 0.44 15.89 -2.52
CA THR A 40 0.31 16.13 -1.07
C THR A 40 -0.83 17.10 -0.76
N GLN A 41 -1.00 18.15 -1.57
CA GLN A 41 -2.06 19.17 -1.41
C GLN A 41 -3.29 18.91 -2.28
N HIS A 42 -3.27 17.86 -3.10
CA HIS A 42 -4.27 17.57 -4.12
C HIS A 42 -4.61 18.81 -4.97
N ALA A 43 -3.59 19.47 -5.51
CA ALA A 43 -3.75 20.73 -6.23
C ALA A 43 -2.93 20.76 -7.52
N LEU A 44 -3.59 21.11 -8.62
CA LEU A 44 -2.96 21.39 -9.91
C LEU A 44 -2.68 22.89 -10.02
N PHE A 45 -1.47 23.25 -10.39
CA PHE A 45 -1.03 24.62 -10.63
C PHE A 45 -0.64 24.81 -12.09
N ALA A 46 -1.03 25.95 -12.66
CA ALA A 46 -0.59 26.37 -13.98
C ALA A 46 -0.13 27.82 -13.95
N TYR A 47 0.97 28.11 -14.62
CA TYR A 47 1.51 29.45 -14.75
C TYR A 47 1.10 30.10 -16.06
N GLY A 48 0.96 31.41 -16.06
CA GLY A 48 0.76 32.20 -17.26
C GLY A 48 1.55 33.50 -17.20
N ASP A 49 2.19 33.82 -18.33
CA ASP A 49 2.90 35.06 -18.55
C ASP A 49 2.08 36.00 -19.47
N GLY A 50 2.20 37.30 -19.24
CA GLY A 50 1.53 38.32 -20.02
C GLY A 50 2.32 39.61 -20.08
N THR A 51 2.18 40.34 -21.17
CA THR A 51 2.78 41.66 -21.35
C THR A 51 1.69 42.67 -21.70
N ALA A 52 1.94 43.94 -21.38
CA ALA A 52 1.06 45.01 -21.83
C ALA A 52 1.32 45.35 -23.32
N PRO A 53 0.30 45.78 -24.08
CA PRO A 53 0.54 46.30 -25.43
C PRO A 53 1.46 47.52 -25.39
N ALA A 54 2.42 47.59 -26.33
CA ALA A 54 3.41 48.68 -26.38
C ALA A 54 2.80 50.08 -26.55
N ALA A 55 1.57 50.17 -27.07
CA ALA A 55 0.83 51.43 -27.23
C ALA A 55 0.33 52.03 -25.90
N VAL A 56 0.19 51.20 -24.86
CA VAL A 56 -0.25 51.66 -23.53
C VAL A 56 0.97 52.17 -22.79
N SER A 57 1.02 53.48 -22.51
CA SER A 57 2.15 54.12 -21.82
C SER A 57 1.89 54.37 -20.33
N ASN A 58 0.62 54.44 -19.91
CA ASN A 58 0.26 54.66 -18.51
C ASN A 58 0.62 53.41 -17.67
N PRO A 59 1.49 53.52 -16.64
CA PRO A 59 1.95 52.38 -15.85
C PRO A 59 0.82 51.56 -15.20
N VAL A 60 -0.25 52.22 -14.74
CA VAL A 60 -1.40 51.53 -14.13
C VAL A 60 -2.15 50.71 -15.18
N GLN A 61 -2.32 51.28 -16.38
CA GLN A 61 -2.96 50.58 -17.49
C GLN A 61 -2.08 49.44 -17.99
N GLN A 62 -0.76 49.63 -18.09
CA GLN A 62 0.19 48.58 -18.45
C GLN A 62 0.08 47.40 -17.49
N ARG A 63 0.14 47.66 -16.18
CA ARG A 63 -0.01 46.63 -15.15
C ARG A 63 -1.33 45.88 -15.26
N LEU A 64 -2.44 46.61 -15.43
CA LEU A 64 -3.76 46.00 -15.57
C LEU A 64 -3.85 45.10 -16.82
N HIS A 65 -3.34 45.56 -17.96
CA HIS A 65 -3.33 44.78 -19.21
C HIS A 65 -2.42 43.55 -19.10
N GLY A 66 -1.21 43.72 -18.56
CA GLY A 66 -0.26 42.64 -18.37
C GLY A 66 -0.80 41.55 -17.45
N LEU A 67 -1.38 41.90 -16.30
CA LEU A 67 -1.99 40.93 -15.38
C LEU A 67 -3.21 40.22 -15.99
N ARG A 68 -4.04 40.93 -16.78
CA ARG A 68 -5.15 40.30 -17.52
C ARG A 68 -4.64 39.28 -18.53
N ASN A 69 -3.64 39.65 -19.33
CA ASN A 69 -3.05 38.76 -20.33
C ASN A 69 -2.37 37.55 -19.68
N ALA A 70 -1.68 37.75 -18.55
CA ALA A 70 -1.05 36.68 -17.78
C ALA A 70 -2.08 35.72 -17.20
N ARG A 71 -3.19 36.26 -16.66
CA ARG A 71 -4.33 35.45 -16.21
C ARG A 71 -4.91 34.63 -17.36
N ASP A 72 -5.20 35.25 -18.50
CA ASP A 72 -5.76 34.55 -19.65
C ASP A 72 -4.83 33.43 -20.14
N ALA A 73 -3.51 33.67 -20.15
CA ALA A 73 -2.51 32.65 -20.43
C ALA A 73 -2.54 31.49 -19.41
N ALA A 74 -2.61 31.80 -18.11
CA ALA A 74 -2.64 30.78 -17.06
C ALA A 74 -3.90 29.89 -17.16
N PHE A 75 -5.07 30.47 -17.45
CA PHE A 75 -6.29 29.70 -17.68
C PHE A 75 -6.20 28.85 -18.96
N ARG A 76 -5.60 29.36 -20.04
CA ARG A 76 -5.34 28.56 -21.25
C ARG A 76 -4.42 27.37 -20.95
N ASN A 77 -3.35 27.60 -20.19
CA ASN A 77 -2.38 26.58 -19.79
C ASN A 77 -3.03 25.51 -18.89
N MET A 78 -3.84 25.93 -17.91
CA MET A 78 -4.60 25.01 -17.04
C MET A 78 -5.46 24.01 -17.85
N ARG A 79 -6.12 24.47 -18.92
CA ARG A 79 -6.93 23.57 -19.78
C ARG A 79 -6.09 22.53 -20.53
N GLN A 80 -4.82 22.81 -20.81
CA GLN A 80 -3.91 21.85 -21.42
C GLN A 80 -3.33 20.87 -20.40
N LEU A 81 -3.10 21.34 -19.17
CA LEU A 81 -2.49 20.53 -18.12
C LEU A 81 -3.51 19.61 -17.42
N ILE A 82 -4.76 20.05 -17.25
CA ILE A 82 -5.77 19.25 -16.55
C ILE A 82 -6.03 17.89 -17.21
N GLY A 83 -5.92 17.80 -18.54
CA GLY A 83 -6.08 16.54 -19.28
C GLY A 83 -5.05 15.47 -18.88
N GLN A 84 -3.89 15.87 -18.38
CA GLN A 84 -2.80 14.97 -17.97
C GLN A 84 -2.98 14.42 -16.55
N VAL A 85 -3.97 14.92 -15.79
CA VAL A 85 -4.26 14.43 -14.44
C VAL A 85 -4.67 12.94 -14.53
N ARG A 86 -3.92 12.08 -13.86
CA ARG A 86 -4.22 10.64 -13.76
C ARG A 86 -5.41 10.43 -12.85
N LEU A 87 -6.47 9.83 -13.37
CA LEU A 87 -7.65 9.47 -12.57
C LEU A 87 -7.40 8.18 -11.80
N ASN A 88 -6.79 7.18 -12.42
CA ASN A 88 -6.40 5.92 -11.82
C ASN A 88 -5.16 5.35 -12.54
N ALA A 89 -4.78 4.12 -12.23
CA ALA A 89 -3.60 3.48 -12.80
C ALA A 89 -3.66 3.22 -14.31
N ASP A 90 -4.81 3.38 -14.97
CA ASP A 90 -4.99 3.09 -16.40
C ASP A 90 -5.57 4.23 -17.23
N THR A 91 -6.07 5.28 -16.57
CA THR A 91 -6.86 6.36 -17.21
C THR A 91 -6.37 7.73 -16.79
N GLN A 92 -6.09 8.59 -17.78
CA GLN A 92 -5.93 10.03 -17.59
C GLN A 92 -7.24 10.76 -17.91
N LEU A 93 -7.39 11.99 -17.39
CA LEU A 93 -8.63 12.76 -17.58
C LEU A 93 -8.97 12.96 -19.06
N GLN A 94 -7.97 13.20 -19.92
CA GLN A 94 -8.17 13.34 -21.36
C GLN A 94 -8.69 12.06 -22.04
N ASP A 95 -8.44 10.89 -21.45
CA ASP A 95 -8.86 9.59 -21.98
C ASP A 95 -10.20 9.13 -21.38
N ALA A 96 -10.66 9.79 -20.31
CA ALA A 96 -11.85 9.39 -19.55
C ALA A 96 -13.18 9.66 -20.28
N GLY A 97 -13.16 10.44 -21.37
CA GLY A 97 -14.37 10.73 -22.15
C GLY A 97 -15.45 11.52 -21.40
N LEU A 98 -15.07 12.26 -20.36
CA LEU A 98 -16.00 13.07 -19.56
C LEU A 98 -16.42 14.33 -20.31
N ASP A 99 -17.71 14.50 -20.54
CA ASP A 99 -18.30 15.74 -21.09
C ASP A 99 -18.53 16.78 -19.99
N ARG A 100 -17.44 17.23 -19.35
CA ARG A 100 -17.47 18.23 -18.27
C ARG A 100 -16.34 19.23 -18.42
N ASP A 101 -16.69 20.52 -18.35
CA ASP A 101 -15.70 21.59 -18.24
C ASP A 101 -15.39 21.86 -16.76
N PHE A 102 -14.10 21.96 -16.44
CA PHE A 102 -13.61 22.20 -15.09
C PHE A 102 -13.07 23.62 -14.89
N GLN A 103 -13.19 24.50 -15.89
CA GLN A 103 -12.75 25.90 -15.81
C GLN A 103 -13.34 26.64 -14.60
N ASP A 104 -14.57 26.30 -14.23
CA ASP A 104 -15.34 26.85 -13.12
C ASP A 104 -14.70 26.57 -11.75
N LEU A 105 -13.80 25.58 -11.68
CA LEU A 105 -13.08 25.18 -10.46
C LEU A 105 -11.73 25.90 -10.32
N VAL A 106 -11.26 26.57 -11.38
CA VAL A 106 -9.98 27.25 -11.42
C VAL A 106 -10.05 28.58 -10.66
N ARG A 107 -9.10 28.82 -9.76
CA ARG A 107 -8.96 30.07 -8.99
C ARG A 107 -7.57 30.63 -9.17
N VAL A 108 -7.41 31.96 -9.04
CA VAL A 108 -6.08 32.57 -9.01
C VAL A 108 -5.39 32.19 -7.70
N ALA A 109 -4.15 31.72 -7.77
CA ALA A 109 -3.37 31.43 -6.58
C ALA A 109 -2.99 32.75 -5.88
N ILE A 110 -3.34 32.85 -4.60
CA ILE A 110 -3.13 34.06 -3.80
C ILE A 110 -1.63 34.36 -3.72
N GLY A 111 -1.26 35.64 -3.89
CA GLY A 111 0.14 36.07 -3.80
C GLY A 111 1.04 35.64 -4.98
N SER A 112 0.50 34.96 -5.99
CA SER A 112 1.28 34.48 -7.14
C SER A 112 1.66 35.54 -8.17
N GLN A 113 1.15 36.76 -8.04
CA GLN A 113 1.39 37.84 -9.00
C GLN A 113 2.83 38.34 -8.86
N SER A 114 3.59 38.26 -9.95
CA SER A 114 4.91 38.87 -10.04
C SER A 114 5.05 39.70 -11.31
N GLU A 115 5.95 40.67 -11.26
CA GLU A 115 6.27 41.57 -12.36
C GLU A 115 7.79 41.63 -12.50
N ASP A 116 8.29 41.35 -13.69
CA ASP A 116 9.70 41.46 -14.04
C ASP A 116 9.83 42.17 -15.39
N GLN A 117 10.41 43.36 -15.40
CA GLN A 117 10.69 44.15 -16.61
C GLN A 117 9.50 44.27 -17.59
N GLY A 118 8.29 44.48 -17.07
CA GLY A 118 7.06 44.62 -17.88
C GLY A 118 6.45 43.30 -18.36
N ARG A 119 7.01 42.16 -17.94
CA ARG A 119 6.37 40.84 -17.99
C ARG A 119 5.70 40.57 -16.67
N TYR A 120 4.45 40.16 -16.73
CA TYR A 120 3.62 39.83 -15.58
C TYR A 120 3.40 38.33 -15.56
N ARG A 121 3.53 37.70 -14.40
CA ARG A 121 3.28 36.27 -14.21
C ARG A 121 2.23 36.06 -13.12
N ILE A 122 1.34 35.10 -13.36
CA ILE A 122 0.29 34.68 -12.43
C ILE A 122 0.25 33.15 -12.41
N ALA A 123 -0.03 32.58 -11.24
CA ALA A 123 -0.41 31.18 -11.13
C ALA A 123 -1.92 31.05 -10.89
N VAL A 124 -2.52 30.03 -11.49
CA VAL A 124 -3.88 29.58 -11.19
C VAL A 124 -3.81 28.17 -10.62
N ARG A 125 -4.74 27.88 -9.71
CA ARG A 125 -4.85 26.64 -8.95
C ARG A 125 -6.22 26.02 -9.20
N MET A 126 -6.24 24.70 -9.32
CA MET A 126 -7.44 23.89 -9.23
C MET A 126 -7.25 22.87 -8.10
N LEU A 127 -8.24 22.76 -7.21
CA LEU A 127 -8.29 21.66 -6.25
C LEU A 127 -8.76 20.39 -6.94
N LEU A 128 -8.09 19.28 -6.66
CA LEU A 128 -8.41 17.95 -7.17
C LEU A 128 -9.35 17.19 -6.23
N LEU A 129 -9.60 17.72 -5.03
CA LEU A 129 -10.66 17.26 -4.11
C LEU A 129 -11.92 18.14 -4.24
N GLY A 130 -13.01 17.75 -3.60
CA GLY A 130 -14.29 18.43 -3.69
C GLY A 130 -14.96 18.23 -5.06
N ASP A 131 -15.43 19.31 -5.67
CA ASP A 131 -16.23 19.26 -6.92
C ASP A 131 -15.56 18.51 -8.07
N PHE A 132 -14.22 18.54 -8.17
CA PHE A 132 -13.47 17.77 -9.15
C PHE A 132 -13.54 16.27 -8.83
N ALA A 133 -13.17 15.87 -7.62
CA ALA A 133 -13.25 14.49 -7.17
C ALA A 133 -14.68 13.92 -7.31
N THR A 134 -15.72 14.68 -6.94
CA THR A 134 -17.13 14.29 -7.13
C THR A 134 -17.43 13.92 -8.58
N ALA A 135 -16.80 14.62 -9.54
CA ALA A 135 -17.02 14.43 -10.96
C ALA A 135 -16.37 13.17 -11.52
N VAL A 136 -15.18 12.84 -11.04
CA VAL A 136 -14.28 11.86 -11.67
C VAL A 136 -14.23 10.55 -10.89
N LEU A 137 -14.56 10.56 -9.60
CA LEU A 137 -14.63 9.35 -8.81
C LEU A 137 -15.81 8.48 -9.25
N PRO A 138 -15.61 7.16 -9.37
CA PRO A 138 -16.65 6.26 -9.83
C PRO A 138 -17.82 6.21 -8.82
N GLU A 139 -19.04 6.17 -9.34
CA GLU A 139 -20.25 6.01 -8.55
C GLU A 139 -20.49 4.52 -8.29
N VAL A 140 -19.82 4.00 -7.26
CA VAL A 140 -19.90 2.59 -6.86
C VAL A 140 -20.39 2.53 -5.42
N GLU A 141 -21.31 1.62 -5.14
CA GLU A 141 -21.72 1.33 -3.76
C GLU A 141 -20.52 0.75 -3.00
N PRO A 142 -20.23 1.23 -1.77
CA PRO A 142 -19.05 0.77 -1.06
C PRO A 142 -19.03 -0.75 -0.91
N ILE A 143 -18.01 -1.39 -1.46
CA ILE A 143 -17.73 -2.81 -1.26
C ILE A 143 -17.08 -2.91 0.12
N ASP A 144 -17.60 -3.77 0.98
CA ASP A 144 -16.89 -4.13 2.20
C ASP A 144 -15.63 -4.91 1.79
N PRO A 145 -14.41 -4.38 1.99
CA PRO A 145 -13.20 -5.09 1.60
C PRO A 145 -13.08 -6.47 2.28
N ARG A 146 -13.75 -6.67 3.42
CA ARG A 146 -13.83 -7.94 4.14
C ARG A 146 -14.88 -8.91 3.60
N SER A 147 -15.80 -8.45 2.76
CA SER A 147 -16.83 -9.31 2.16
C SER A 147 -16.33 -10.08 0.94
N HIS A 148 -15.02 -10.10 0.67
CA HIS A 148 -14.45 -11.07 -0.25
C HIS A 148 -14.69 -12.46 0.35
N ASP A 149 -15.80 -13.04 -0.09
CA ASP A 149 -16.16 -14.41 0.17
C ASP A 149 -15.01 -15.29 -0.30
N LEU A 150 -14.18 -15.75 0.64
CA LEU A 150 -13.09 -16.70 0.39
C LEU A 150 -13.63 -18.04 -0.17
N SER A 151 -14.95 -18.20 -0.30
CA SER A 151 -15.56 -19.33 -1.02
C SER A 151 -15.59 -19.17 -2.55
N HIS A 152 -15.20 -18.02 -3.11
CA HIS A 152 -15.19 -17.82 -4.58
C HIS A 152 -13.93 -18.33 -5.31
N PHE A 153 -13.09 -19.13 -4.64
CA PHE A 153 -11.99 -19.87 -5.27
C PHE A 153 -12.44 -21.19 -5.94
N ASP A 154 -13.69 -21.25 -6.44
CA ASP A 154 -14.18 -22.42 -7.18
C ASP A 154 -14.37 -22.08 -8.66
N ASP A 155 -13.24 -21.93 -9.37
CA ASP A 155 -13.19 -22.08 -10.85
C ASP A 155 -12.53 -23.43 -11.23
N SER A 156 -12.55 -24.39 -10.30
CA SER A 156 -12.35 -25.80 -10.65
C SER A 156 -13.65 -26.34 -11.24
N PRO A 157 -13.60 -27.20 -12.27
CA PRO A 157 -14.79 -27.66 -12.96
C PRO A 157 -15.68 -28.45 -12.00
N ALA A 158 -16.75 -27.82 -11.50
CA ALA A 158 -17.78 -28.49 -10.74
C ALA A 158 -18.39 -29.61 -11.61
N VAL A 159 -18.12 -30.86 -11.25
CA VAL A 159 -18.87 -32.02 -11.77
C VAL A 159 -20.10 -32.15 -10.88
N PRO A 160 -21.32 -31.87 -11.37
CA PRO A 160 -22.51 -32.04 -10.57
C PRO A 160 -22.97 -33.48 -10.72
N THR A 161 -22.69 -34.36 -9.74
CA THR A 161 -23.43 -35.63 -9.68
C THR A 161 -23.66 -36.05 -8.24
N THR A 162 -24.89 -35.87 -7.79
CA THR A 162 -25.51 -36.69 -6.75
C THR A 162 -25.42 -38.15 -7.17
N ALA A 163 -24.47 -38.88 -6.59
CA ALA A 163 -24.33 -40.31 -6.78
C ALA A 163 -24.22 -41.00 -5.41
N ASP A 164 -25.13 -41.93 -5.17
CA ASP A 164 -25.31 -42.72 -3.95
C ASP A 164 -24.12 -43.68 -3.66
N SER A 165 -23.13 -43.74 -4.55
CA SER A 165 -21.87 -44.47 -4.38
C SER A 165 -20.86 -44.01 -5.44
N LEU A 166 -19.75 -43.40 -5.02
CA LEU A 166 -18.65 -43.04 -5.91
C LEU A 166 -17.63 -44.19 -5.98
N MET A 167 -17.23 -44.54 -7.21
CA MET A 167 -16.03 -45.35 -7.46
C MET A 167 -14.77 -44.48 -7.25
N PRO A 168 -13.62 -45.07 -6.86
CA PRO A 168 -12.45 -44.30 -6.45
C PRO A 168 -11.87 -43.53 -7.64
N ALA A 169 -11.86 -42.20 -7.53
CA ALA A 169 -11.10 -41.33 -8.41
C ALA A 169 -9.66 -41.25 -7.90
N ILE A 170 -8.68 -41.57 -8.75
CA ILE A 170 -7.26 -41.34 -8.48
C ILE A 170 -6.99 -39.88 -8.85
N ALA A 171 -6.75 -39.02 -7.86
CA ALA A 171 -6.30 -37.65 -8.10
C ALA A 171 -5.15 -37.31 -7.13
N ASP A 172 -4.33 -36.34 -7.55
CA ASP A 172 -3.15 -35.84 -6.83
C ASP A 172 -3.54 -35.13 -5.54
N SER A 173 -4.52 -34.24 -5.63
CA SER A 173 -5.21 -33.64 -4.48
C SER A 173 -6.72 -33.68 -4.73
N LEU A 174 -7.50 -34.08 -3.72
CA LEU A 174 -8.95 -34.23 -3.83
C LEU A 174 -9.64 -33.36 -2.77
N ALA A 175 -10.47 -32.43 -3.25
CA ALA A 175 -11.48 -31.73 -2.44
C ALA A 175 -12.85 -32.33 -2.77
N VAL A 176 -13.42 -33.09 -1.85
CA VAL A 176 -14.72 -33.73 -2.07
C VAL A 176 -15.76 -33.09 -1.14
N PRO A 177 -16.66 -32.24 -1.66
CA PRO A 177 -17.90 -31.90 -0.98
C PRO A 177 -18.89 -33.04 -1.22
N ALA A 178 -19.07 -33.93 -0.25
CA ALA A 178 -20.02 -35.04 -0.39
C ALA A 178 -20.98 -35.15 0.78
N ILE A 179 -22.27 -35.13 0.44
CA ILE A 179 -23.36 -35.63 1.29
C ILE A 179 -23.55 -37.09 0.85
N ALA A 180 -22.93 -38.04 1.56
CA ALA A 180 -23.01 -39.46 1.24
C ALA A 180 -22.98 -40.28 2.53
N ASP A 181 -23.81 -41.31 2.67
CA ASP A 181 -23.87 -42.14 3.89
C ASP A 181 -22.52 -42.79 4.24
N SER A 182 -21.78 -43.21 3.22
CA SER A 182 -20.46 -43.82 3.36
C SER A 182 -19.54 -43.40 2.22
N LEU A 183 -18.34 -42.89 2.54
CA LEU A 183 -17.33 -42.46 1.57
C LEU A 183 -16.06 -43.32 1.66
N THR A 184 -15.55 -43.72 0.50
CA THR A 184 -14.22 -44.31 0.32
C THR A 184 -13.43 -43.46 -0.66
N ALA A 185 -12.51 -42.64 -0.15
CA ALA A 185 -11.63 -41.80 -0.95
C ALA A 185 -10.20 -42.35 -0.92
N LEU A 186 -9.54 -42.36 -2.08
CA LEU A 186 -8.15 -42.78 -2.25
C LEU A 186 -7.39 -41.61 -2.90
N ALA A 187 -6.61 -40.87 -2.12
CA ALA A 187 -5.67 -39.86 -2.64
C ALA A 187 -4.24 -40.23 -2.22
N THR A 188 -3.25 -39.75 -2.98
CA THR A 188 -1.84 -40.15 -2.81
C THR A 188 -0.95 -39.11 -2.15
N ASP A 189 -1.42 -37.87 -2.00
CA ASP A 189 -0.66 -36.78 -1.40
C ASP A 189 -1.49 -36.08 -0.31
N SER A 190 -2.46 -35.25 -0.72
CA SER A 190 -3.22 -34.40 0.19
C SER A 190 -4.73 -34.58 -0.01
N LEU A 191 -5.47 -34.77 1.09
CA LEU A 191 -6.93 -35.01 1.06
C LEU A 191 -7.66 -33.98 1.95
N ALA A 192 -8.56 -33.20 1.34
CA ALA A 192 -9.46 -32.30 2.05
C ALA A 192 -10.90 -32.81 1.88
N VAL A 193 -11.50 -33.28 2.97
CA VAL A 193 -12.87 -33.80 2.95
C VAL A 193 -13.77 -32.91 3.79
N THR A 194 -14.76 -32.30 3.14
CA THR A 194 -15.85 -31.58 3.79
C THR A 194 -17.11 -32.38 3.52
N ALA A 195 -17.48 -33.24 4.46
CA ALA A 195 -18.54 -34.21 4.22
C ALA A 195 -19.43 -34.39 5.46
N THR A 196 -20.69 -34.76 5.22
CA THR A 196 -21.66 -35.16 6.26
C THR A 196 -21.96 -36.67 6.22
N PRO A 197 -20.97 -37.58 6.15
CA PRO A 197 -21.26 -39.01 6.16
C PRO A 197 -21.62 -39.47 7.56
N ASP A 198 -22.23 -40.64 7.70
CA ASP A 198 -22.37 -41.31 9.01
C ASP A 198 -21.11 -42.14 9.33
N SER A 199 -20.37 -42.58 8.31
CA SER A 199 -19.11 -43.31 8.47
C SER A 199 -18.12 -43.03 7.33
N LEU A 200 -16.84 -42.80 7.70
CA LEU A 200 -15.73 -42.58 6.76
C LEU A 200 -14.67 -43.67 6.98
N THR A 201 -14.19 -44.30 5.91
CA THR A 201 -13.09 -45.28 5.96
C THR A 201 -12.06 -44.94 4.89
N THR A 202 -10.86 -44.54 5.29
CA THR A 202 -9.75 -44.20 4.38
C THR A 202 -8.55 -45.12 4.64
N PRO A 203 -8.28 -46.10 3.76
CA PRO A 203 -7.05 -46.87 3.82
C PRO A 203 -6.01 -46.26 2.88
N ALA A 204 -5.31 -45.21 3.30
CA ALA A 204 -4.16 -44.69 2.55
C ALA A 204 -3.19 -43.87 3.42
N THR A 205 -1.94 -43.83 2.98
CA THR A 205 -0.83 -43.00 3.48
C THR A 205 -0.95 -41.60 2.87
N PHE A 206 -1.02 -40.54 3.69
CA PHE A 206 -1.15 -39.16 3.23
C PHE A 206 -0.05 -38.30 3.88
N ASP A 207 0.42 -37.23 3.21
CA ASP A 207 1.33 -36.26 3.83
C ASP A 207 0.56 -35.29 4.73
N SER A 208 -0.63 -34.84 4.26
CA SER A 208 -1.50 -33.96 5.03
C SER A 208 -2.98 -34.30 4.82
N LEU A 209 -3.74 -34.36 5.93
CA LEU A 209 -5.16 -34.70 5.94
C LEU A 209 -5.96 -33.66 6.75
N ALA A 210 -6.91 -33.01 6.09
CA ALA A 210 -7.85 -32.08 6.71
C ALA A 210 -9.28 -32.60 6.55
N VAL A 211 -9.92 -32.94 7.67
CA VAL A 211 -11.30 -33.47 7.68
C VAL A 211 -12.18 -32.59 8.55
N SER A 212 -13.25 -32.07 7.93
CA SER A 212 -14.33 -31.37 8.62
C SER A 212 -15.60 -32.18 8.43
N ALA A 213 -16.06 -32.85 9.49
CA ALA A 213 -17.20 -33.75 9.43
C ALA A 213 -18.10 -33.63 10.68
N THR A 214 -19.41 -33.77 10.49
CA THR A 214 -20.42 -33.82 11.56
C THR A 214 -20.89 -35.26 11.84
N THR A 215 -19.96 -36.20 11.81
CA THR A 215 -20.16 -37.67 11.93
C THR A 215 -20.32 -38.14 13.37
N ASP A 216 -21.22 -39.10 13.63
CA ASP A 216 -21.39 -39.78 14.94
C ASP A 216 -20.25 -40.75 15.28
N SER A 217 -19.56 -41.32 14.28
CA SER A 217 -18.41 -42.21 14.52
C SER A 217 -17.39 -42.15 13.38
N LEU A 218 -16.14 -41.88 13.73
CA LEU A 218 -15.00 -41.81 12.81
C LEU A 218 -13.98 -42.90 13.13
N THR A 219 -13.66 -43.73 12.14
CA THR A 219 -12.58 -44.71 12.23
C THR A 219 -11.49 -44.37 11.22
N LEU A 220 -10.43 -43.71 11.68
CA LEU A 220 -9.26 -43.39 10.87
C LEU A 220 -8.21 -44.49 11.03
N SER A 221 -7.82 -45.12 9.92
CA SER A 221 -6.74 -46.10 9.87
C SER A 221 -5.69 -45.61 8.86
N ALA A 222 -5.11 -44.45 9.15
CA ALA A 222 -4.13 -43.78 8.29
C ALA A 222 -2.84 -43.46 9.07
N THR A 223 -1.71 -43.47 8.37
CA THR A 223 -0.45 -42.86 8.81
C THR A 223 -0.31 -41.55 8.06
N ALA A 224 -0.36 -40.42 8.77
CA ALA A 224 -0.18 -39.08 8.22
C ALA A 224 0.79 -38.28 9.08
N ASP A 225 1.62 -37.44 8.45
CA ASP A 225 2.57 -36.56 9.14
C ASP A 225 1.87 -35.38 9.82
N SER A 226 0.76 -34.91 9.24
CA SER A 226 -0.04 -33.81 9.78
C SER A 226 -1.54 -34.09 9.67
N LEU A 227 -2.25 -33.95 10.80
CA LEU A 227 -3.68 -34.28 10.96
C LEU A 227 -4.43 -33.08 11.55
N ALA A 228 -5.41 -32.56 10.81
CA ALA A 228 -6.36 -31.57 11.29
C ALA A 228 -7.79 -32.13 11.21
N VAL A 229 -8.42 -32.34 12.37
CA VAL A 229 -9.77 -32.90 12.48
C VAL A 229 -10.64 -31.94 13.28
N ASN A 230 -11.70 -31.42 12.67
CA ASN A 230 -12.73 -30.64 13.36
C ASN A 230 -13.98 -31.50 13.54
N THR A 231 -14.16 -32.07 14.74
CA THR A 231 -15.34 -32.88 15.11
C THR A 231 -15.92 -32.43 16.44
N PRO A 232 -17.26 -32.33 16.57
CA PRO A 232 -17.91 -31.90 17.80
C PRO A 232 -18.02 -32.98 18.91
N ASP A 233 -17.66 -34.24 18.67
CA ASP A 233 -17.79 -35.29 19.69
C ASP A 233 -16.68 -36.38 19.68
N SER A 234 -16.49 -36.98 20.85
CA SER A 234 -15.43 -37.90 21.35
C SER A 234 -14.46 -38.55 20.35
N LEU A 235 -13.16 -38.24 20.50
CA LEU A 235 -12.03 -38.86 19.80
C LEU A 235 -11.47 -40.08 20.57
N THR A 236 -11.30 -41.22 19.90
CA THR A 236 -10.44 -42.31 20.38
C THR A 236 -9.16 -42.35 19.55
N THR A 237 -8.03 -41.97 20.16
CA THR A 237 -6.70 -42.02 19.53
C THR A 237 -6.05 -43.40 19.70
N PRO A 238 -5.31 -43.92 18.70
CA PRO A 238 -4.45 -45.09 18.88
C PRO A 238 -3.22 -44.74 19.74
N PRO A 239 -2.61 -45.73 20.43
CA PRO A 239 -1.70 -45.50 21.58
C PRO A 239 -0.30 -44.95 21.26
N ASN A 240 -0.03 -44.46 20.04
CA ASN A 240 1.30 -44.00 19.62
C ASN A 240 1.31 -42.58 19.02
N ALA A 241 0.61 -41.64 19.64
CA ALA A 241 0.82 -40.21 19.36
C ALA A 241 1.77 -39.65 20.42
N ASP A 242 3.01 -39.38 20.00
CA ASP A 242 3.98 -38.67 20.82
C ASP A 242 3.49 -37.23 21.05
N SER A 243 3.74 -36.73 22.24
CA SER A 243 3.16 -35.49 22.77
C SER A 243 3.51 -34.26 21.92
N LEU A 244 2.57 -33.77 21.11
CA LEU A 244 2.64 -32.43 20.53
C LEU A 244 2.24 -31.42 21.61
N ALA A 245 3.24 -30.71 22.14
CA ALA A 245 3.01 -29.52 22.93
C ALA A 245 2.11 -28.57 22.13
N ALA A 246 1.06 -28.07 22.77
CA ALA A 246 0.22 -27.02 22.20
C ALA A 246 1.12 -25.83 21.86
N GLU A 247 1.37 -25.60 20.58
CA GLU A 247 1.84 -24.29 20.13
C GLU A 247 0.71 -23.31 20.43
N GLU A 248 0.91 -22.52 21.46
CA GLU A 248 0.09 -21.38 21.83
C GLU A 248 0.03 -20.45 20.61
N LEU A 249 -1.10 -20.42 19.90
CA LEU A 249 -1.35 -19.44 18.83
C LEU A 249 -1.21 -18.04 19.45
N VAL A 250 -0.05 -17.41 19.25
CA VAL A 250 0.21 -16.04 19.65
C VAL A 250 -0.57 -15.14 18.70
N PHE A 251 -1.84 -14.87 19.01
CA PHE A 251 -2.57 -13.77 18.35
C PHE A 251 -1.96 -12.46 18.83
N PHE A 252 -1.26 -11.76 17.94
CA PHE A 252 -0.79 -10.40 18.19
C PHE A 252 -2.02 -9.48 18.25
N VAL A 253 -2.53 -9.25 19.46
CA VAL A 253 -3.50 -8.18 19.71
C VAL A 253 -2.68 -6.91 19.90
N PRO A 254 -2.73 -5.94 18.97
CA PRO A 254 -1.97 -4.71 19.12
C PRO A 254 -2.44 -3.98 20.40
N GLU A 255 -1.52 -3.34 21.11
CA GLU A 255 -1.83 -2.63 22.37
C GLU A 255 -2.90 -1.54 22.19
N ALA A 256 -3.00 -0.99 20.97
CA ALA A 256 -4.04 -0.07 20.54
C ALA A 256 -4.51 -0.40 19.12
N PRO A 257 -5.80 -0.14 18.78
CA PRO A 257 -6.28 -0.27 17.42
C PRO A 257 -5.44 0.55 16.43
N TYR A 258 -5.31 0.04 15.21
CA TYR A 258 -4.69 0.81 14.14
C TYR A 258 -5.61 1.94 13.70
N THR A 259 -5.01 3.08 13.41
CA THR A 259 -5.70 4.34 13.06
C THR A 259 -5.66 4.64 11.56
N GLY A 260 -4.87 3.88 10.80
CA GLY A 260 -4.66 4.08 9.37
C GLY A 260 -3.69 3.06 8.79
N LEU A 261 -3.46 3.16 7.49
CA LEU A 261 -2.51 2.33 6.74
C LEU A 261 -1.43 3.21 6.11
N LEU A 262 -0.17 2.88 6.34
CA LEU A 262 0.97 3.47 5.63
C LEU A 262 1.57 2.42 4.71
N VAL A 263 1.48 2.65 3.40
CA VAL A 263 2.03 1.76 2.38
C VAL A 263 3.35 2.34 1.87
N ASP A 264 4.46 1.66 2.17
CA ASP A 264 5.78 2.00 1.63
C ASP A 264 5.87 1.55 0.17
N VAL A 265 5.81 2.50 -0.75
CA VAL A 265 5.91 2.28 -2.21
C VAL A 265 7.20 2.88 -2.79
N ARG A 266 8.16 3.21 -1.92
CA ARG A 266 9.43 3.80 -2.30
C ARG A 266 10.23 2.87 -3.21
N GLY A 267 10.87 3.43 -4.23
CA GLY A 267 11.66 2.68 -5.21
C GLY A 267 10.85 1.90 -6.25
N LEU A 268 9.52 1.85 -6.15
CA LEU A 268 8.66 1.12 -7.09
C LEU A 268 8.20 1.95 -8.28
N GLY A 269 8.54 3.24 -8.30
CA GLY A 269 8.16 4.16 -9.39
C GLY A 269 6.66 4.48 -9.46
N LEU A 270 5.92 4.28 -8.35
CA LEU A 270 4.49 4.55 -8.30
C LEU A 270 4.17 5.97 -8.73
N GLN A 271 3.20 6.12 -9.63
CA GLN A 271 2.74 7.43 -10.10
C GLN A 271 1.43 7.80 -9.41
N PRO A 272 1.37 8.92 -8.66
CA PRO A 272 0.15 9.33 -7.98
C PRO A 272 -1.03 9.54 -8.93
N SER A 273 -2.26 9.30 -8.44
CA SER A 273 -3.51 9.45 -9.19
C SER A 273 -4.67 9.85 -8.24
N ILE A 274 -5.84 10.17 -8.80
CA ILE A 274 -7.01 10.58 -8.00
C ILE A 274 -7.63 9.40 -7.22
N ALA A 275 -7.68 8.23 -7.84
CA ALA A 275 -8.30 7.01 -7.32
C ALA A 275 -7.34 5.82 -7.44
N PRO A 276 -6.19 5.83 -6.73
CA PRO A 276 -5.31 4.68 -6.67
C PRO A 276 -5.99 3.52 -5.93
N ARG A 277 -5.47 2.32 -6.13
CA ARG A 277 -5.85 1.11 -5.38
C ARG A 277 -4.66 0.48 -4.67
N VAL A 278 -4.98 -0.29 -3.63
CA VAL A 278 -4.09 -1.28 -3.02
C VAL A 278 -4.63 -2.65 -3.40
N LEU A 279 -3.79 -3.47 -4.03
CA LEU A 279 -4.12 -4.79 -4.52
C LEU A 279 -3.31 -5.87 -3.79
N SER A 280 -3.84 -7.07 -3.66
CA SER A 280 -3.04 -8.26 -3.34
C SER A 280 -2.28 -8.77 -4.58
N ALA A 281 -1.34 -9.69 -4.41
CA ALA A 281 -0.61 -10.29 -5.52
C ALA A 281 -1.54 -11.09 -6.47
N ALA A 282 -2.60 -11.69 -5.92
CA ALA A 282 -3.68 -12.31 -6.68
C ALA A 282 -4.61 -11.31 -7.41
N GLY A 283 -4.44 -9.99 -7.19
CA GLY A 283 -5.22 -8.94 -7.87
C GLY A 283 -6.51 -8.52 -7.15
N HIS A 284 -6.75 -9.02 -5.94
CA HIS A 284 -7.89 -8.60 -5.12
C HIS A 284 -7.74 -7.15 -4.66
N VAL A 285 -8.84 -6.40 -4.63
CA VAL A 285 -8.84 -5.00 -4.18
C VAL A 285 -8.94 -4.96 -2.66
N ILE A 286 -7.85 -4.58 -2.00
CA ILE A 286 -7.79 -4.39 -0.55
C ILE A 286 -8.31 -3.00 -0.18
N HIS A 287 -7.96 -1.98 -0.97
CA HIS A 287 -8.39 -0.60 -0.78
C HIS A 287 -8.55 0.14 -2.11
N GLY A 288 -9.51 1.05 -2.20
CA GLY A 288 -9.69 1.92 -3.37
C GLY A 288 -10.94 2.79 -3.26
N ALA A 289 -11.29 3.51 -4.34
CA ALA A 289 -12.46 4.39 -4.34
C ALA A 289 -13.78 3.67 -3.99
N ALA A 290 -13.87 2.36 -4.28
CA ALA A 290 -15.03 1.54 -3.97
C ALA A 290 -15.05 1.03 -2.52
N THR A 291 -13.97 1.13 -1.74
CA THR A 291 -13.97 0.71 -0.32
C THR A 291 -14.19 1.90 0.62
N VAL A 292 -13.87 3.11 0.17
CA VAL A 292 -13.99 4.36 0.96
C VAL A 292 -15.39 4.94 0.88
N ASP A 293 -15.89 5.50 1.99
CA ASP A 293 -17.10 6.32 1.95
C ASP A 293 -16.96 7.47 0.95
N ARG A 294 -17.92 7.59 0.03
CA ARG A 294 -17.81 8.53 -1.08
C ARG A 294 -17.64 10.00 -0.64
N SER A 295 -18.27 10.40 0.48
CA SER A 295 -18.15 11.76 0.99
C SER A 295 -16.73 12.03 1.51
N LEU A 296 -16.10 11.04 2.13
CA LEU A 296 -14.72 11.08 2.58
C LEU A 296 -13.75 11.01 1.39
N ALA A 297 -13.97 10.13 0.42
CA ALA A 297 -13.18 10.05 -0.80
C ALA A 297 -13.19 11.37 -1.59
N THR A 298 -14.31 12.09 -1.57
CA THR A 298 -14.42 13.40 -2.22
C THR A 298 -13.73 14.51 -1.43
N SER A 299 -13.91 14.52 -0.11
CA SER A 299 -13.44 15.61 0.77
C SER A 299 -11.97 15.51 1.12
N TYR A 300 -11.49 14.28 1.32
CA TYR A 300 -10.15 13.98 1.76
C TYR A 300 -9.36 13.19 0.72
N GLY A 301 -9.99 12.49 -0.23
CA GLY A 301 -9.28 11.65 -1.20
C GLY A 301 -9.17 10.19 -0.73
N VAL A 302 -9.03 9.27 -1.67
CA VAL A 302 -8.96 7.82 -1.42
C VAL A 302 -7.69 7.43 -0.66
N VAL A 303 -6.58 8.08 -1.00
CA VAL A 303 -5.24 7.89 -0.42
C VAL A 303 -4.57 9.26 -0.32
N GLY A 304 -3.74 9.45 0.70
CA GLY A 304 -2.79 10.57 0.81
C GLY A 304 -1.42 10.19 0.24
N TYR A 305 -0.68 11.17 -0.27
CA TYR A 305 0.69 10.98 -0.71
C TYR A 305 1.61 11.73 0.23
N ASP A 306 2.71 11.10 0.63
CA ASP A 306 3.77 11.75 1.38
C ASP A 306 5.14 11.26 0.87
N ASP A 307 6.19 12.06 1.03
CA ASP A 307 7.57 11.74 0.64
C ASP A 307 8.52 11.68 1.85
N ASP A 308 7.97 11.83 3.06
CA ASP A 308 8.68 11.86 4.32
C ASP A 308 7.94 10.97 5.33
N ILE A 309 8.65 9.99 5.88
CA ILE A 309 8.03 9.01 6.76
C ILE A 309 7.55 9.65 8.07
N ASP A 310 8.33 10.55 8.67
CA ASP A 310 8.00 11.17 9.95
C ASP A 310 6.76 12.06 9.84
N ARG A 311 6.65 12.79 8.72
CA ARG A 311 5.46 13.58 8.41
C ARG A 311 4.25 12.70 8.13
N ALA A 312 4.42 11.60 7.40
CA ALA A 312 3.33 10.66 7.14
C ALA A 312 2.78 10.08 8.44
N TYR A 313 3.66 9.63 9.35
CA TYR A 313 3.32 9.04 10.64
C TYR A 313 2.54 9.98 11.56
N THR A 314 2.73 11.28 11.45
CA THR A 314 2.04 12.28 12.29
C THR A 314 0.94 13.04 11.55
N SER A 315 0.56 12.56 10.35
CA SER A 315 -0.41 13.23 9.51
C SER A 315 -1.83 13.12 10.06
N GLU A 316 -2.61 14.20 9.92
CA GLU A 316 -4.05 14.23 10.28
C GLU A 316 -4.84 13.09 9.62
N ARG A 317 -4.43 12.65 8.42
CA ARG A 317 -5.05 11.52 7.73
C ARG A 317 -4.90 10.22 8.54
N LEU A 318 -3.71 9.95 9.07
CA LEU A 318 -3.42 8.73 9.80
C LEU A 318 -3.71 8.83 11.31
N GLY A 319 -4.30 9.94 11.79
CA GLY A 319 -4.68 10.11 13.20
C GLY A 319 -3.98 11.24 13.96
N GLY A 320 -3.10 12.00 13.30
CA GLY A 320 -2.40 13.14 13.91
C GLY A 320 -1.33 12.72 14.91
N GLU A 321 -1.26 13.40 16.06
CA GLU A 321 -0.24 13.12 17.09
C GLU A 321 -0.40 11.74 17.78
N GLU A 322 -1.60 11.17 17.75
CA GLU A 322 -1.93 9.84 18.31
C GLU A 322 -1.99 8.74 17.24
N ALA A 323 -1.48 9.03 16.04
CA ALA A 323 -1.47 8.07 14.95
C ALA A 323 -0.69 6.80 15.31
N ASN A 324 -1.36 5.68 15.13
CA ASN A 324 -0.82 4.32 15.15
C ASN A 324 -1.15 3.65 13.80
N PRO A 325 -0.43 3.97 12.71
CA PRO A 325 -0.69 3.37 11.41
C PRO A 325 -0.15 1.94 11.35
N PHE A 326 -0.89 1.03 10.71
CA PHE A 326 -0.35 -0.25 10.28
C PHE A 326 0.56 0.00 9.06
N VAL A 327 1.79 -0.51 9.09
CA VAL A 327 2.79 -0.21 8.05
C VAL A 327 3.14 -1.45 7.28
N VAL A 328 2.98 -1.39 5.96
CA VAL A 328 3.27 -2.48 5.03
C VAL A 328 4.15 -1.99 3.90
N ARG A 329 4.88 -2.91 3.27
CA ARG A 329 5.69 -2.61 2.09
C ARG A 329 5.03 -3.19 0.86
N ALA A 330 4.87 -2.38 -0.18
CA ALA A 330 4.43 -2.89 -1.47
C ALA A 330 5.54 -3.71 -2.14
N THR A 331 5.16 -4.81 -2.78
CA THR A 331 6.05 -5.66 -3.58
C THR A 331 6.14 -5.19 -5.03
N GLY A 332 5.17 -4.39 -5.49
CA GLY A 332 5.15 -3.87 -6.85
C GLY A 332 4.11 -2.79 -7.08
N THR A 333 3.94 -2.43 -8.36
CA THR A 333 2.89 -1.53 -8.84
C THR A 333 2.13 -2.17 -10.00
N ALA A 334 0.88 -1.75 -10.19
CA ALA A 334 0.01 -2.22 -11.25
C ALA A 334 -0.60 -1.08 -12.08
N GLY A 335 -1.15 -1.47 -13.23
CA GLY A 335 -1.76 -0.58 -14.22
C GLY A 335 -0.75 0.10 -15.15
N ARG A 336 -1.26 0.62 -16.27
CA ARG A 336 -0.47 1.23 -17.35
C ARG A 336 0.42 2.38 -16.88
N TYR A 337 -0.03 3.13 -15.88
CA TYR A 337 0.66 4.27 -15.31
C TYR A 337 1.32 3.93 -13.96
N SER A 338 1.37 2.65 -13.55
CA SER A 338 1.94 2.24 -12.25
C SER A 338 1.32 3.01 -11.07
N GLY A 339 0.00 3.18 -11.08
CA GLY A 339 -0.72 4.00 -10.10
C GLY A 339 -1.30 3.22 -8.91
N ASP A 340 -1.35 1.89 -9.02
CA ASP A 340 -1.87 1.00 -7.98
C ASP A 340 -0.70 0.32 -7.25
N ALA A 341 -0.77 0.23 -5.93
CA ALA A 341 0.20 -0.48 -5.11
C ALA A 341 -0.18 -1.96 -5.01
N VAL A 342 0.79 -2.86 -5.09
CA VAL A 342 0.58 -4.31 -4.95
C VAL A 342 1.29 -4.79 -3.69
N LEU A 343 0.56 -5.46 -2.80
CA LEU A 343 1.07 -6.15 -1.62
C LEU A 343 1.24 -7.63 -1.93
N ASP A 344 2.06 -8.34 -1.15
CA ASP A 344 1.92 -9.80 -1.11
C ASP A 344 0.58 -10.19 -0.44
N ASP A 345 0.17 -11.44 -0.65
CA ASP A 345 -1.13 -11.90 -0.14
C ASP A 345 -1.17 -12.01 1.39
N PHE A 346 -0.02 -12.19 2.05
CA PHE A 346 0.05 -12.28 3.52
C PHE A 346 -0.16 -10.91 4.16
N ASP A 347 0.57 -9.89 3.70
CA ASP A 347 0.42 -8.50 4.11
C ASP A 347 -0.99 -7.98 3.79
N ALA A 348 -1.57 -8.36 2.65
CA ALA A 348 -2.94 -8.02 2.31
C ALA A 348 -3.95 -8.53 3.36
N VAL A 349 -3.79 -9.78 3.83
CA VAL A 349 -4.63 -10.34 4.90
C VAL A 349 -4.40 -9.61 6.23
N GLN A 350 -3.15 -9.32 6.58
CA GLN A 350 -2.85 -8.56 7.81
C GLN A 350 -3.48 -7.16 7.81
N VAL A 351 -3.50 -6.48 6.66
CA VAL A 351 -4.17 -5.18 6.52
C VAL A 351 -5.67 -5.29 6.83
N LEU A 352 -6.35 -6.31 6.31
CA LEU A 352 -7.78 -6.51 6.56
C LEU A 352 -8.08 -6.85 8.03
N GLN A 353 -7.21 -7.62 8.68
CA GLN A 353 -7.30 -7.90 10.11
C GLN A 353 -7.04 -6.64 10.96
N ALA A 354 -6.01 -5.87 10.62
CA ALA A 354 -5.70 -4.60 11.28
C ALA A 354 -6.87 -3.60 11.18
N ASP A 355 -7.60 -3.62 10.07
CA ASP A 355 -8.76 -2.77 9.84
C ASP A 355 -9.97 -3.17 10.71
N GLU A 356 -10.09 -4.42 11.17
CA GLU A 356 -11.30 -4.97 11.84
C GLU A 356 -11.84 -4.08 12.97
N VAL A 357 -10.94 -3.51 13.79
CA VAL A 357 -11.33 -2.62 14.90
C VAL A 357 -11.29 -1.15 14.49
N GLY A 358 -10.35 -0.76 13.61
CA GLY A 358 -10.09 0.64 13.27
C GLY A 358 -11.03 1.24 12.21
N ASP A 359 -11.59 0.40 11.31
CA ASP A 359 -12.38 0.78 10.14
C ASP A 359 -11.76 1.95 9.34
N PHE A 360 -10.43 1.95 9.27
CA PHE A 360 -9.64 3.02 8.69
C PHE A 360 -9.65 2.97 7.15
N LEU A 361 -9.85 1.79 6.55
CA LEU A 361 -9.98 1.62 5.09
C LEU A 361 -11.24 2.32 4.58
N ARG A 362 -12.39 2.09 5.22
CA ARG A 362 -13.65 2.75 4.86
C ARG A 362 -13.59 4.28 5.04
N GLN A 363 -12.75 4.74 5.97
CA GLN A 363 -12.50 6.16 6.20
C GLN A 363 -11.47 6.79 5.24
N GLY A 364 -10.81 6.01 4.38
CA GLY A 364 -9.77 6.52 3.48
C GLY A 364 -8.49 6.96 4.20
N ARG A 365 -8.22 6.43 5.39
CA ARG A 365 -7.02 6.74 6.19
C ARG A 365 -5.84 5.90 5.72
N VAL A 366 -5.48 6.08 4.45
CA VAL A 366 -4.40 5.36 3.79
C VAL A 366 -3.43 6.36 3.19
N THR A 367 -2.13 6.19 3.43
CA THR A 367 -1.08 7.06 2.87
C THR A 367 -0.05 6.22 2.11
N PHE A 368 0.31 6.65 0.91
CA PHE A 368 1.43 6.10 0.14
C PHE A 368 2.68 6.92 0.40
N LEU A 369 3.73 6.25 0.87
CA LEU A 369 5.05 6.85 1.06
C LEU A 369 5.86 6.70 -0.23
N LEU A 370 6.10 7.83 -0.89
CA LEU A 370 6.87 7.96 -2.12
C LEU A 370 8.34 8.25 -1.80
N GLY A 371 9.24 7.91 -2.72
CA GLY A 371 10.67 8.16 -2.53
C GLY A 371 11.57 7.15 -3.23
N PRO A 372 12.90 7.33 -3.10
CA PRO A 372 13.86 6.37 -3.61
C PRO A 372 13.80 5.09 -2.78
N ALA A 373 14.19 3.97 -3.38
CA ALA A 373 14.29 2.70 -2.65
C ALA A 373 15.10 2.91 -1.36
N PRO A 374 14.59 2.48 -0.19
CA PRO A 374 15.36 2.57 1.04
C PRO A 374 16.68 1.81 0.87
N ALA A 375 17.75 2.31 1.48
CA ALA A 375 19.02 1.62 1.45
C ALA A 375 18.83 0.19 1.99
N ALA A 376 19.16 -0.81 1.17
CA ALA A 376 19.22 -2.18 1.64
C ALA A 376 20.35 -2.26 2.66
N PHE A 377 20.02 -2.56 3.90
CA PHE A 377 21.02 -2.97 4.87
C PHE A 377 21.29 -4.44 4.59
N ASP A 378 22.47 -4.77 4.07
CA ASP A 378 22.89 -6.16 3.93
C ASP A 378 22.99 -6.77 5.33
N ASP A 379 22.12 -7.75 5.62
CA ASP A 379 22.10 -8.52 6.88
C ASP A 379 23.45 -9.21 7.19
N ALA A 380 24.36 -9.27 6.20
CA ALA A 380 25.72 -9.78 6.35
C ALA A 380 26.60 -8.99 7.34
N TYR A 381 26.17 -7.81 7.82
CA TYR A 381 26.93 -7.02 8.78
C TYR A 381 26.63 -7.36 10.25
N PHE A 382 25.58 -8.14 10.56
CA PHE A 382 25.17 -8.40 11.95
C PHE A 382 25.74 -9.69 12.58
N ASP A 383 26.41 -10.56 11.82
CA ASP A 383 26.90 -11.85 12.35
C ASP A 383 28.26 -11.78 13.10
N SER A 384 29.05 -10.70 12.93
CA SER A 384 30.43 -10.69 13.46
C SER A 384 30.63 -10.03 14.83
N THR A 385 29.60 -9.48 15.47
CA THR A 385 29.75 -8.77 16.77
C THR A 385 28.83 -9.23 17.89
N TYR A 386 27.91 -10.18 17.64
CA TYR A 386 27.01 -10.70 18.67
C TYR A 386 27.41 -12.06 19.27
N THR A 387 28.38 -12.75 18.69
CA THR A 387 28.80 -14.09 19.18
C THR A 387 29.87 -14.05 20.27
N ASP A 388 30.55 -12.92 20.48
CA ASP A 388 31.69 -12.84 21.42
C ASP A 388 31.34 -12.37 22.85
N THR A 389 30.07 -12.06 23.15
CA THR A 389 29.70 -11.57 24.51
C THR A 389 29.09 -12.66 25.42
N PHE A 390 28.84 -13.88 24.93
CA PHE A 390 28.17 -14.94 25.70
C PHE A 390 29.02 -16.18 26.05
N ILE A 391 30.35 -16.17 25.84
CA ILE A 391 31.25 -17.29 26.27
C ILE A 391 32.34 -16.82 27.25
N LEU A 392 32.04 -15.87 28.15
CA LEU A 392 32.93 -15.56 29.29
C LEU A 392 32.21 -15.53 30.66
N GLU A 393 31.10 -16.27 30.80
CA GLU A 393 30.59 -16.71 32.11
C GLU A 393 30.77 -18.22 32.24
N GLY A 394 31.99 -18.68 32.53
CA GLY A 394 32.22 -20.13 32.62
C GLY A 394 33.53 -20.63 33.20
N ILE A 395 34.51 -19.78 33.55
CA ILE A 395 35.73 -20.25 34.22
C ILE A 395 36.12 -19.27 35.33
N LYS A 396 35.75 -19.59 36.58
CA LYS A 396 36.30 -19.00 37.79
C LYS A 396 37.44 -19.87 38.31
N ASN A 397 38.50 -19.18 38.76
CA ASN A 397 39.61 -19.60 39.63
C ASN A 397 40.63 -20.53 38.94
N GLU A 398 41.95 -20.29 38.98
CA GLU A 398 42.80 -19.94 40.13
C GLU A 398 44.22 -19.54 39.61
N PHE A 399 45.08 -19.00 40.48
CA PHE A 399 46.54 -18.68 40.34
C PHE A 399 46.95 -17.35 39.67
N GLU A 400 47.94 -16.61 40.16
CA GLU A 400 48.51 -16.25 41.47
C GLU A 400 49.48 -15.10 41.18
N PHE A 401 49.64 -14.17 42.11
CA PHE A 401 50.47 -12.97 41.98
C PHE A 401 51.80 -13.14 42.73
N TYR A 402 52.93 -13.08 42.02
CA TYR A 402 54.30 -12.76 42.47
C TYR A 402 55.05 -12.31 41.20
N GLY A 403 55.94 -11.32 41.11
CA GLY A 403 56.70 -10.50 42.04
C GLY A 403 58.01 -10.11 41.29
N GLU A 404 58.43 -8.84 41.39
CA GLU A 404 59.79 -8.28 41.19
C GLU A 404 60.69 -8.73 40.01
N MET A 405 61.10 -7.78 39.15
CA MET A 405 62.47 -7.22 39.09
C MET A 405 62.73 -6.41 37.79
N GLU A 406 63.00 -5.11 37.95
CA GLU A 406 64.02 -4.40 37.14
C GLU A 406 65.43 -4.90 37.57
N PRO A 407 66.55 -4.71 36.83
CA PRO A 407 66.88 -3.52 36.01
C PRO A 407 67.74 -3.74 34.75
N SER A 408 67.99 -2.63 34.01
CA SER A 408 69.21 -2.31 33.23
C SER A 408 69.46 -3.12 31.94
N ASP A 409 69.97 -2.61 30.82
CA ASP A 409 70.51 -1.32 30.41
C ASP A 409 70.94 -1.45 28.93
N LEU A 410 71.03 -0.32 28.20
CA LEU A 410 71.93 -0.07 27.03
C LEU A 410 71.57 -0.77 25.71
N GLN A 411 71.62 -0.20 24.51
CA GLN A 411 72.24 0.95 23.81
C GLN A 411 71.58 0.92 22.40
N GLU A 412 71.47 1.94 21.56
CA GLU A 412 72.12 3.24 21.37
C GLU A 412 71.18 4.12 20.52
#